data_AF-A0AA35LSQ4-F1
#
_entry.id   AF-A0AA35LSQ4-F1
#
_cell.length_a   1.000
_cell.length_b   1.000
_cell.length_c   1.000
_cell.angle_alpha   90.00
_cell.angle_beta   90.00
_cell.angle_gamma   90.00
#
_symmetry.space_group_name_H-M   'P 1'
#
loop_
_entity.id
_entity.type
_entity.pdbx_description
1 polymer ?
#
loop_
_entity_poly.entity_id
_entity_poly.type
_entity_poly.pdbx_seq_one_letter_code
_entity_poly.pdbx_strand_id
1 'polypeptide(L)'
;MFDVAYREFGDVDIVCPGSGVYEPHWSNFWCPPGSKQSRDAVDSGSYALLDINLTHPLRTTQLAISNWLHPRELPHSSPFPRPAKVSATNRKRVIHIASVASYLPVSGQRCTGLRNSLLRDSCVPSRLWNNDMASASTPWRRGLDAWVTPEEVAEAMLSCVEDEDKRAGLLLEVGSGRTREVATFNDPGPDSVPEAGIMTRNSTVGDDEVHGFLESSTVWSRPSKL
;
A
#
# COMPACT_ATOMS: atom_id res chain seq x y z
N MET A 1 5.25 -17.40 -5.69
CA MET A 1 4.59 -17.28 -4.37
C MET A 1 3.74 -18.51 -4.06
N PHE A 2 2.61 -18.73 -4.75
CA PHE A 2 1.71 -19.87 -4.48
C PHE A 2 2.38 -21.24 -4.59
N ASP A 3 3.22 -21.48 -5.60
CA ASP A 3 3.94 -22.77 -5.74
C ASP A 3 4.86 -23.06 -4.55
N VAL A 4 5.48 -22.01 -3.97
CA VAL A 4 6.28 -22.15 -2.74
C VAL A 4 5.36 -22.48 -1.57
N ALA A 5 4.27 -21.73 -1.39
CA ALA A 5 3.34 -21.97 -0.28
C ALA A 5 2.74 -23.39 -0.32
N TYR A 6 2.41 -23.90 -1.50
CA TYR A 6 1.96 -25.28 -1.66
C TYR A 6 3.02 -26.31 -1.31
N ARG A 7 4.27 -26.06 -1.69
CA ARG A 7 5.37 -26.97 -1.36
C ARG A 7 5.63 -27.02 0.15
N GLU A 8 5.60 -25.87 0.82
CA GLU A 8 5.93 -25.76 2.25
C GLU A 8 4.73 -26.10 3.17
N PHE A 9 3.50 -25.74 2.77
CA PHE A 9 2.31 -25.79 3.63
C PHE A 9 1.11 -26.55 3.05
N GLY A 10 1.15 -26.91 1.77
CA GLY A 10 0.08 -27.69 1.14
C GLY A 10 -1.18 -26.92 0.75
N ASP A 11 -1.43 -25.74 1.31
CA ASP A 11 -2.55 -24.85 0.95
C ASP A 11 -2.18 -23.38 1.20
N VAL A 12 -3.05 -22.47 0.77
CA VAL A 12 -2.99 -21.03 1.04
C VAL A 12 -4.37 -20.54 1.46
N ASP A 13 -4.51 -20.12 2.71
CA ASP A 13 -5.78 -19.58 3.24
C ASP A 13 -5.88 -18.06 3.11
N ILE A 14 -4.75 -17.39 3.26
CA ILE A 14 -4.67 -15.94 3.39
C ILE A 14 -3.60 -15.41 2.43
N VAL A 15 -3.92 -14.35 1.70
CA VAL A 15 -2.98 -13.63 0.84
C VAL A 15 -2.96 -12.16 1.22
N CYS A 16 -1.79 -11.64 1.57
CA CYS A 16 -1.60 -10.25 2.00
C CYS A 16 -0.68 -9.51 1.03
N PRO A 17 -1.18 -8.95 -0.08
CA PRO A 17 -0.38 -8.10 -0.95
C PRO A 17 -0.10 -6.76 -0.23
N GLY A 18 1.00 -6.70 0.51
CA GLY A 18 1.38 -5.53 1.33
C GLY A 18 2.61 -4.77 0.85
N SER A 19 3.08 -5.02 -0.37
CA SER A 19 4.14 -4.19 -0.94
C SER A 19 3.59 -2.83 -1.31
N GLY A 20 4.29 -1.78 -0.88
CA GLY A 20 3.96 -0.40 -1.21
C GLY A 20 5.19 0.51 -1.11
N VAL A 21 5.18 1.58 -1.90
CA VAL A 21 6.17 2.66 -1.90
C VAL A 21 5.44 4.01 -1.97
N TYR A 22 5.98 5.05 -1.33
CA TYR A 22 5.39 6.38 -1.35
C TYR A 22 6.33 7.36 -2.05
N GLU A 23 5.96 7.77 -3.27
CA GLU A 23 6.61 8.83 -4.08
C GLU A 23 8.16 8.86 -4.03
N PRO A 24 8.87 7.73 -4.17
CA PRO A 24 10.33 7.76 -4.16
C PRO A 24 10.86 8.46 -5.42
N HIS A 25 11.96 9.23 -5.35
CA HIS A 25 12.48 9.96 -6.52
C HIS A 25 12.75 9.12 -7.78
N TRP A 26 12.93 7.80 -7.64
CA TRP A 26 13.12 6.90 -8.77
C TRP A 26 11.83 6.50 -9.49
N SER A 27 10.66 6.71 -8.88
CA SER A 27 9.35 6.55 -9.51
C SER A 27 8.32 7.41 -8.78
N ASN A 28 8.07 8.60 -9.31
CA ASN A 28 7.35 9.68 -8.64
C ASN A 28 6.73 10.61 -9.69
N PHE A 29 5.54 11.15 -9.41
CA PHE A 29 4.82 12.03 -10.34
C PHE A 29 5.57 13.34 -10.63
N TRP A 30 6.17 13.93 -9.60
CA TRP A 30 6.91 15.19 -9.62
C TRP A 30 8.31 15.08 -10.25
N CYS A 31 8.87 13.86 -10.30
CA CYS A 31 10.10 13.53 -11.01
C CYS A 31 9.78 12.68 -12.26
N PRO A 32 9.24 13.29 -13.34
CA PRO A 32 8.75 12.54 -14.48
C PRO A 32 9.84 11.69 -15.15
N PRO A 33 9.45 10.63 -15.89
CA PRO A 33 10.37 9.84 -16.69
C PRO A 33 11.29 10.70 -17.57
N GLY A 34 12.57 10.35 -17.62
CA GLY A 34 13.61 11.12 -18.32
C GLY A 34 14.30 12.20 -17.48
N SER A 35 13.78 12.52 -16.30
CA SER A 35 14.53 13.26 -15.28
C SER A 35 15.69 12.41 -14.73
N LYS A 36 16.74 13.06 -14.21
CA LYS A 36 17.97 12.38 -13.75
C LYS A 36 17.74 11.34 -12.66
N GLN A 37 16.75 11.56 -11.79
CA GLN A 37 16.47 10.69 -10.65
C GLN A 37 15.49 9.57 -11.00
N SER A 38 14.61 9.79 -11.98
CA SER A 38 13.60 8.81 -12.39
C SER A 38 14.25 7.60 -13.06
N ARG A 39 13.74 6.41 -12.70
CA ARG A 39 14.08 5.13 -13.34
C ARG A 39 12.94 4.62 -14.21
N ASP A 40 11.80 5.29 -14.21
CA ASP A 40 10.71 4.97 -15.12
C ASP A 40 11.13 5.33 -16.55
N ALA A 41 10.83 4.43 -17.48
CA ALA A 41 11.15 4.65 -18.89
C ALA A 41 10.23 5.73 -19.48
N VAL A 42 10.78 6.60 -20.33
CA VAL A 42 10.04 7.72 -20.95
C VAL A 42 8.88 7.22 -21.83
N ASP A 43 9.03 6.04 -22.40
CA ASP A 43 8.05 5.34 -23.23
C ASP A 43 7.22 4.30 -22.44
N SER A 44 7.39 4.21 -21.12
CA SER A 44 6.54 3.38 -20.27
C SER A 44 5.13 3.97 -20.20
N GLY A 45 4.11 3.11 -20.26
CA GLY A 45 2.71 3.49 -20.02
C GLY A 45 2.33 3.56 -18.53
N SER A 46 3.27 3.31 -17.61
CA SER A 46 3.03 3.24 -16.17
C SER A 46 4.26 3.70 -15.38
N TYR A 47 4.03 4.17 -14.15
CA TYR A 47 5.07 4.38 -13.14
C TYR A 47 5.23 3.08 -12.33
N ALA A 48 6.46 2.69 -12.01
CA ALA A 48 6.72 1.59 -11.08
C ALA A 48 6.02 1.81 -9.71
N LEU A 49 5.85 3.06 -9.27
CA LEU A 49 5.01 3.46 -8.14
C LEU A 49 3.60 2.86 -8.23
N LEU A 50 2.92 3.08 -9.36
CA LEU A 50 1.57 2.58 -9.60
C LEU A 50 1.57 1.05 -9.76
N ASP A 51 2.60 0.50 -10.41
CA ASP A 51 2.69 -0.94 -10.58
C ASP A 51 2.86 -1.69 -9.25
N ILE A 52 3.60 -1.13 -8.30
CA ILE A 52 3.78 -1.70 -6.96
C ILE A 52 2.53 -1.50 -6.10
N ASN A 53 1.99 -0.28 -6.05
CA ASN A 53 0.90 0.07 -5.13
C ASN A 53 -0.47 -0.37 -5.62
N LEU A 54 -0.70 -0.41 -6.94
CA LEU A 54 -2.02 -0.68 -7.53
C LEU A 54 -2.03 -1.97 -8.36
N THR A 55 -1.13 -2.11 -9.33
CA THR A 55 -1.15 -3.26 -10.24
C THR A 55 -0.84 -4.56 -9.51
N HIS A 56 0.20 -4.60 -8.67
CA HIS A 56 0.60 -5.78 -7.90
C HIS A 56 -0.54 -6.33 -7.01
N PRO A 57 -1.21 -5.56 -6.14
CA PRO A 57 -2.27 -6.13 -5.32
C PRO A 57 -3.44 -6.66 -6.17
N LEU A 58 -3.82 -5.96 -7.24
CA LEU A 58 -4.88 -6.42 -8.14
C LEU A 58 -4.51 -7.76 -8.81
N ARG A 59 -3.29 -7.89 -9.34
CA ARG A 59 -2.82 -9.12 -9.97
C ARG A 59 -2.66 -10.25 -8.95
N THR A 60 -2.14 -9.97 -7.77
CA THR A 60 -2.03 -10.95 -6.69
C THR A 60 -3.41 -11.48 -6.27
N THR A 61 -4.42 -10.61 -6.18
CA THR A 61 -5.81 -11.01 -5.90
C THR A 61 -6.40 -11.87 -7.00
N GLN A 62 -6.18 -11.51 -8.27
CA GLN A 62 -6.61 -12.35 -9.40
C GLN A 62 -5.99 -13.76 -9.33
N LEU A 63 -4.69 -13.84 -9.04
CA LEU A 63 -4.00 -15.12 -8.88
C LEU A 63 -4.52 -15.91 -7.68
N ALA A 64 -4.79 -15.25 -6.54
CA ALA A 64 -5.38 -15.88 -5.36
C ALA A 64 -6.76 -16.47 -5.66
N ILE A 65 -7.65 -15.70 -6.29
CA ILE A 65 -8.99 -16.15 -6.70
C ILE A 65 -8.88 -17.36 -7.64
N SER A 66 -8.03 -17.28 -8.66
CA SER A 66 -7.81 -18.40 -9.58
C SER A 66 -7.32 -19.64 -8.83
N ASN A 67 -6.39 -19.46 -7.89
CA ASN A 67 -5.82 -20.54 -7.10
C ASN A 67 -6.85 -21.21 -6.19
N TRP A 68 -7.76 -20.45 -5.59
CA TRP A 68 -8.76 -21.01 -4.68
C TRP A 68 -9.97 -21.62 -5.38
N LEU A 69 -10.39 -21.07 -6.53
CA LEU A 69 -11.46 -21.64 -7.35
C LEU A 69 -10.98 -22.88 -8.12
N HIS A 70 -9.72 -22.87 -8.53
CA HIS A 70 -9.07 -23.95 -9.28
C HIS A 70 -7.72 -24.33 -8.65
N PRO A 71 -7.71 -24.99 -7.47
CA PRO A 71 -6.48 -25.42 -6.83
C PRO A 71 -5.67 -26.33 -7.75
N ARG A 72 -4.40 -25.97 -7.90
CA ARG A 72 -3.44 -26.74 -8.69
C ARG A 72 -3.28 -28.14 -8.09
N GLU A 73 -2.96 -29.08 -8.96
CA GLU A 73 -2.57 -30.41 -8.51
C GLU A 73 -1.19 -30.33 -7.87
N LEU A 74 -1.08 -30.88 -6.67
CA LEU A 74 0.21 -31.02 -6.01
C LEU A 74 0.96 -32.20 -6.66
N PRO A 75 2.30 -32.14 -6.74
CA PRO A 75 3.09 -33.29 -7.20
C PRO A 75 2.74 -34.54 -6.39
N HIS A 76 2.80 -35.73 -7.01
CA HIS A 76 2.54 -37.01 -6.32
C HIS A 76 3.43 -37.25 -5.08
N SER A 77 4.60 -36.60 -5.05
CA SER A 77 5.54 -36.65 -3.92
C SER A 77 5.21 -35.67 -2.79
N SER A 78 4.17 -34.83 -2.95
CA SER A 78 3.76 -33.87 -1.92
C SER A 78 3.21 -34.61 -0.70
N PRO A 79 3.63 -34.27 0.53
CA PRO A 79 3.07 -34.87 1.74
C PRO A 79 1.67 -34.34 2.07
N PHE A 80 1.19 -33.33 1.34
CA PHE A 80 -0.07 -32.65 1.60
C PHE A 80 -1.20 -33.16 0.68
N PRO A 81 -2.44 -33.23 1.19
CA PRO A 81 -3.60 -33.54 0.36
C PRO A 81 -3.86 -32.40 -0.63
N ARG A 82 -4.62 -32.70 -1.69
CA ARG A 82 -5.07 -31.68 -2.63
C ARG A 82 -5.90 -30.62 -1.87
N PRO A 83 -5.61 -29.32 -2.05
CA PRO A 83 -6.38 -28.26 -1.41
C PRO A 83 -7.85 -28.29 -1.81
N ALA A 84 -8.73 -28.03 -0.83
CA ALA A 84 -10.14 -27.87 -1.09
C ALA A 84 -10.42 -26.52 -1.78
N LYS A 85 -11.41 -26.49 -2.68
CA LYS A 85 -11.88 -25.25 -3.31
C LYS A 85 -12.48 -24.32 -2.26
N VAL A 86 -12.38 -23.00 -2.50
CA VAL A 86 -13.08 -22.01 -1.68
C VAL A 86 -14.58 -22.25 -1.72
N SER A 87 -15.22 -22.12 -0.56
CA SER A 87 -16.67 -22.24 -0.39
C SER A 87 -17.14 -21.46 0.84
N ALA A 88 -18.44 -21.47 1.13
CA ALA A 88 -18.97 -20.82 2.32
C ALA A 88 -18.41 -21.39 3.64
N THR A 89 -18.04 -22.68 3.64
CA THR A 89 -17.44 -23.39 4.79
C THR A 89 -15.93 -23.49 4.73
N ASN A 90 -15.30 -23.31 3.56
CA ASN A 90 -13.85 -23.18 3.37
C ASN A 90 -13.53 -21.77 2.89
N ARG A 91 -13.54 -20.81 3.82
CA ARG A 91 -13.35 -19.39 3.51
C ARG A 91 -11.87 -19.10 3.31
N LYS A 92 -11.57 -18.29 2.29
CA LYS A 92 -10.23 -17.80 1.96
C LYS A 92 -10.25 -16.27 1.98
N ARG A 93 -9.16 -15.61 2.35
CA ARG A 93 -9.14 -14.15 2.55
C ARG A 93 -7.99 -13.46 1.83
N VAL A 94 -8.27 -12.33 1.20
CA VAL A 94 -7.25 -11.37 0.76
C VAL A 94 -7.30 -10.17 1.67
N ILE A 95 -6.14 -9.79 2.22
CA ILE A 95 -5.98 -8.58 3.04
C ILE A 95 -5.09 -7.62 2.27
N HIS A 96 -5.70 -6.65 1.61
CA HIS A 96 -4.96 -5.59 0.95
C HIS A 96 -4.41 -4.63 2.01
N ILE A 97 -3.11 -4.40 1.99
CA ILE A 97 -2.47 -3.39 2.84
C ILE A 97 -1.95 -2.32 1.91
N ALA A 98 -2.37 -1.09 2.15
CA ALA A 98 -1.88 0.01 1.36
C ALA A 98 -1.87 1.31 2.14
N SER A 99 -0.83 2.11 1.92
CA SER A 99 -0.81 3.46 2.46
C SER A 99 -1.69 4.37 1.60
N VAL A 100 -2.54 5.19 2.22
CA VAL A 100 -3.38 6.16 1.49
C VAL A 100 -2.54 7.13 0.66
N ALA A 101 -1.39 7.52 1.20
CA ALA A 101 -0.46 8.43 0.55
C ALA A 101 0.05 7.85 -0.79
N SER A 102 0.13 6.52 -0.91
CA SER A 102 0.68 5.83 -2.07
C SER A 102 -0.20 5.87 -3.34
N TYR A 103 -1.45 6.35 -3.23
CA TYR A 103 -2.40 6.48 -4.35
C TYR A 103 -2.75 7.91 -4.72
N LEU A 104 -2.33 8.89 -3.91
CA LEU A 104 -2.62 10.30 -4.15
C LEU A 104 -1.29 10.98 -4.47
N PRO A 105 -1.06 11.39 -5.74
CA PRO A 105 -0.09 12.45 -5.98
C PRO A 105 -0.45 13.62 -5.07
N VAL A 106 0.53 14.35 -4.55
CA VAL A 106 0.35 15.54 -3.68
C VAL A 106 -0.29 16.73 -4.47
N SER A 107 -1.13 16.44 -5.46
CA SER A 107 -1.94 17.40 -6.19
C SER A 107 -3.36 17.37 -5.63
N GLY A 108 -3.70 18.39 -4.84
CA GLY A 108 -5.03 18.84 -4.42
C GLY A 108 -6.26 17.95 -4.65
N GLN A 109 -6.95 17.70 -3.53
CA GLN A 109 -8.41 17.60 -3.38
C GLN A 109 -9.17 16.40 -3.99
N ARG A 110 -9.83 15.69 -3.05
CA ARG A 110 -11.17 15.07 -3.18
C ARG A 110 -11.45 14.35 -4.50
N CYS A 111 -11.20 13.05 -4.55
CA CYS A 111 -11.86 12.18 -5.52
C CYS A 111 -12.41 10.90 -4.86
N THR A 112 -13.65 10.62 -5.22
CA THR A 112 -14.62 9.72 -4.62
C THR A 112 -14.59 8.31 -5.22
N GLY A 113 -14.87 7.32 -4.37
CA GLY A 113 -15.71 6.17 -4.72
C GLY A 113 -15.10 5.04 -5.55
N LEU A 114 -14.61 3.98 -4.86
CA LEU A 114 -14.60 2.59 -5.33
C LEU A 114 -14.37 1.64 -4.14
N ARG A 115 -15.02 0.46 -4.16
CA ARG A 115 -15.15 -0.48 -3.03
C ARG A 115 -14.20 -1.67 -3.15
N ASN A 116 -13.29 -1.82 -2.18
CA ASN A 116 -12.51 -3.00 -1.82
C ASN A 116 -12.19 -2.88 -0.31
N SER A 117 -12.04 -4.00 0.40
CA SER A 117 -11.50 -3.96 1.76
C SER A 117 -10.02 -3.65 1.70
N LEU A 118 -9.62 -2.43 2.09
CA LEU A 118 -8.21 -2.03 2.21
C LEU A 118 -7.89 -1.78 3.68
N LEU A 119 -6.73 -2.22 4.12
CA LEU A 119 -6.10 -1.68 5.31
C LEU A 119 -5.44 -0.37 4.88
N ARG A 120 -5.93 0.76 5.41
CA ARG A 120 -5.35 2.08 5.21
C ARG A 120 -4.33 2.32 6.30
N ASP A 121 -3.08 2.16 5.94
CA ASP A 121 -2.00 2.40 6.87
C ASP A 121 -1.50 3.84 6.75
N SER A 122 -1.22 4.45 7.89
CA SER A 122 -0.38 5.64 7.90
C SER A 122 1.09 5.23 7.76
N CYS A 123 2.02 6.17 7.80
CA CYS A 123 3.42 5.88 7.52
C CYS A 123 3.99 4.89 8.53
N VAL A 124 4.20 3.63 8.12
CA VAL A 124 4.92 2.61 8.89
C VAL A 124 6.41 2.76 8.62
N PRO A 125 7.28 2.80 9.63
CA PRO A 125 8.72 2.76 9.39
C PRO A 125 9.11 1.37 8.84
N SER A 126 9.15 1.25 7.51
CA SER A 126 9.67 0.07 6.81
C SER A 126 11.18 0.22 6.56
N ARG A 127 11.88 -0.87 6.19
CA ARG A 127 13.33 -0.85 5.91
C ARG A 127 13.78 0.09 4.77
N LEU A 128 12.82 0.66 4.01
CA LEU A 128 13.09 1.71 3.02
C LEU A 128 13.23 3.10 3.67
N TRP A 129 12.70 3.30 4.87
CA TRP A 129 12.94 4.45 5.73
C TRP A 129 14.27 4.28 6.48
N ASN A 130 15.36 4.73 5.88
CA ASN A 130 16.66 4.80 6.56
C ASN A 130 16.72 5.98 7.54
N ASN A 131 17.52 5.81 8.60
CA ASN A 131 17.71 6.75 9.71
C ASN A 131 18.14 8.18 9.34
N ASP A 132 18.57 8.44 8.09
CA ASP A 132 19.03 9.76 7.62
C ASP A 132 17.91 10.79 7.40
N MET A 133 16.64 10.39 7.50
CA MET A 133 15.49 11.27 7.29
C MET A 133 14.95 11.95 8.57
N ALA A 134 15.67 11.83 9.69
CA ALA A 134 15.38 12.58 10.92
C ALA A 134 16.07 13.96 10.96
N SER A 135 16.21 14.60 9.80
CA SER A 135 16.66 15.99 9.70
C SER A 135 15.46 16.94 9.73
N ALA A 136 15.70 18.23 10.03
CA ALA A 136 14.66 19.26 10.03
C ALA A 136 13.95 19.47 8.67
N SER A 137 14.43 18.82 7.61
CA SER A 137 13.94 18.93 6.23
C SER A 137 12.92 17.87 5.83
N THR A 138 12.39 17.08 6.78
CA THR A 138 11.29 16.15 6.51
C THR A 138 9.98 16.65 7.13
N PRO A 139 8.81 16.27 6.55
CA PRO A 139 7.51 16.59 7.13
C PRO A 139 7.26 15.97 8.52
N TRP A 140 8.12 15.05 8.94
CA TRP A 140 7.96 14.24 10.15
C TRP A 140 8.86 14.76 11.26
N ARG A 141 8.36 14.83 12.50
CA ARG A 141 9.18 15.18 13.66
C ARG A 141 9.31 14.00 14.63
N ARG A 142 10.51 13.43 14.68
CA ARG A 142 10.87 12.32 15.57
C ARG A 142 10.53 12.68 17.02
N GLY A 143 9.77 11.81 17.71
CA GLY A 143 9.38 11.97 19.10
C GLY A 143 8.21 12.94 19.35
N LEU A 144 7.69 13.59 18.30
CA LEU A 144 6.49 14.43 18.37
C LEU A 144 5.33 13.81 17.59
N ASP A 145 5.59 13.26 16.41
CA ASP A 145 4.57 12.56 15.63
C ASP A 145 4.50 11.09 16.05
N ALA A 146 3.27 10.58 16.19
CA ALA A 146 3.06 9.17 16.50
C ALA A 146 3.23 8.31 15.23
N TRP A 147 3.59 7.05 15.43
CA TRP A 147 3.76 6.09 14.36
C TRP A 147 2.83 4.92 14.60
N VAL A 148 2.29 4.41 13.50
CA VAL A 148 1.77 3.05 13.47
C VAL A 148 2.96 2.10 13.36
N THR A 149 2.98 1.11 14.24
CA THR A 149 4.02 0.09 14.31
C THR A 149 3.66 -1.10 13.42
N PRO A 150 4.64 -1.84 12.87
CA PRO A 150 4.38 -3.08 12.14
C PRO A 150 3.52 -4.06 12.94
N GLU A 151 3.67 -4.09 14.27
CA GLU A 151 2.88 -4.90 15.18
C GLU A 151 1.40 -4.49 15.20
N GLU A 152 1.09 -3.20 15.32
CA GLU A 152 -0.29 -2.69 15.25
C GLU A 152 -0.95 -3.00 13.91
N VAL A 153 -0.19 -2.90 12.81
CA VAL A 153 -0.67 -3.27 11.46
C VAL A 153 -0.96 -4.77 11.41
N ALA A 154 -0.05 -5.61 11.92
CA ALA A 154 -0.22 -7.06 11.94
C ALA A 154 -1.42 -7.48 12.81
N GLU A 155 -1.63 -6.83 13.96
CA GLU A 155 -2.80 -7.04 14.80
C GLU A 155 -4.09 -6.67 14.07
N ALA A 156 -4.12 -5.53 13.37
CA ALA A 156 -5.26 -5.13 12.56
C ALA A 156 -5.54 -6.13 11.43
N MET A 157 -4.50 -6.62 10.74
CA MET A 157 -4.61 -7.66 9.72
C MET A 157 -5.17 -8.96 10.30
N LEU A 158 -4.63 -9.43 11.42
CA LEU A 158 -5.10 -10.65 12.08
C LEU A 158 -6.57 -10.52 12.48
N SER A 159 -6.95 -9.35 13.00
CA SER A 159 -8.34 -9.07 13.34
C SER A 159 -9.28 -9.17 12.14
N CYS A 160 -8.84 -8.82 10.92
CA CYS A 160 -9.65 -8.98 9.69
C CYS A 160 -9.86 -10.44 9.28
N VAL A 161 -9.08 -11.36 9.85
CA VAL A 161 -9.19 -12.80 9.63
C VAL A 161 -10.10 -13.46 10.66
N GLU A 162 -9.92 -13.10 11.93
CA GLU A 162 -10.53 -13.78 13.07
C GLU A 162 -11.90 -13.20 13.46
N ASP A 163 -12.09 -11.91 13.28
CA ASP A 163 -13.32 -11.21 13.68
C ASP A 163 -14.39 -11.38 12.60
N GLU A 164 -15.49 -12.04 12.95
CA GLU A 164 -16.61 -12.28 12.04
C GLU A 164 -17.39 -11.00 11.68
N ASP A 165 -17.29 -9.95 12.49
CA ASP A 165 -17.89 -8.64 12.18
C ASP A 165 -17.09 -7.90 11.08
N LYS A 166 -15.80 -8.24 10.91
CA LYS A 166 -14.95 -7.69 9.85
C LYS A 166 -15.22 -8.38 8.52
N ARG A 167 -16.29 -7.92 7.87
CA ARG A 167 -16.80 -8.43 6.59
C ARG A 167 -15.91 -8.08 5.39
N ALA A 168 -16.06 -8.87 4.33
CA ALA A 168 -15.49 -8.56 3.03
C ALA A 168 -15.91 -7.15 2.56
N GLY A 169 -14.96 -6.38 2.03
CA GLY A 169 -15.21 -4.98 1.62
C GLY A 169 -15.03 -3.94 2.72
N LEU A 170 -14.73 -4.33 3.97
CA LEU A 170 -14.34 -3.42 5.05
C LEU A 170 -13.04 -2.66 4.75
N LEU A 171 -13.11 -1.33 4.78
CA LEU A 171 -11.96 -0.45 4.73
C LEU A 171 -11.57 -0.07 6.16
N LEU A 172 -10.43 -0.56 6.66
CA LEU A 172 -9.99 -0.34 8.03
C LEU A 172 -8.75 0.55 8.04
N GLU A 173 -8.85 1.73 8.62
CA GLU A 173 -7.74 2.65 8.84
C GLU A 173 -7.03 2.30 10.14
N VAL A 174 -5.71 2.24 10.09
CA VAL A 174 -4.84 1.93 11.24
C VAL A 174 -4.03 3.17 11.55
N GLY A 175 -4.16 3.64 12.78
CA GLY A 175 -3.34 4.72 13.34
C GLY A 175 -2.66 4.25 14.61
N SER A 176 -1.82 5.10 15.19
CA SER A 176 -1.13 4.78 16.43
C SER A 176 -2.14 4.54 17.56
N GLY A 177 -2.11 3.33 18.12
CA GLY A 177 -2.98 2.85 19.19
C GLY A 177 -4.47 2.74 18.83
N ARG A 178 -4.85 2.77 17.55
CA ARG A 178 -6.27 2.80 17.16
C ARG A 178 -6.54 2.25 15.77
N THR A 179 -7.80 1.83 15.56
CA THR A 179 -8.33 1.55 14.22
C THR A 179 -9.67 2.24 14.01
N ARG A 180 -10.02 2.50 12.75
CA ARG A 180 -11.27 3.16 12.35
C ARG A 180 -11.83 2.54 11.09
N GLU A 181 -13.11 2.17 11.10
CA GLU A 181 -13.78 1.79 9.86
C GLU A 181 -14.06 3.03 9.02
N VAL A 182 -13.65 2.97 7.75
CA VAL A 182 -13.84 4.07 6.79
C VAL A 182 -15.15 3.84 6.05
N ALA A 183 -16.05 4.81 6.15
CA ALA A 183 -17.33 4.75 5.48
C ALA A 183 -17.17 4.88 3.96
N THR A 184 -17.98 4.15 3.20
CA THR A 184 -17.98 4.26 1.74
C THR A 184 -18.43 5.63 1.26
N PHE A 185 -19.37 6.25 1.98
CA PHE A 185 -19.99 7.52 1.61
C PHE A 185 -19.92 8.49 2.77
N ASN A 186 -19.61 9.75 2.47
CA ASN A 186 -19.56 10.84 3.45
C ASN A 186 -18.71 10.50 4.69
N ASP A 187 -17.61 9.77 4.49
CA ASP A 187 -16.63 9.54 5.55
C ASP A 187 -16.12 10.89 6.05
N PRO A 188 -16.03 11.12 7.37
CA PRO A 188 -15.55 12.38 7.94
C PRO A 188 -14.07 12.64 7.61
N GLY A 189 -13.35 11.63 7.10
CA GLY A 189 -11.93 11.68 6.83
C GLY A 189 -11.11 11.18 8.02
N PRO A 190 -9.79 11.10 7.83
CA PRO A 190 -8.86 10.69 8.88
C PRO A 190 -8.83 11.70 10.03
N ASP A 191 -8.39 11.23 11.20
CA ASP A 191 -8.06 12.12 12.31
C ASP A 191 -6.90 13.04 11.90
N SER A 192 -7.12 14.36 12.02
CA SER A 192 -6.11 15.37 11.69
C SER A 192 -5.11 15.61 12.81
N VAL A 193 -5.29 14.97 13.96
CA VAL A 193 -4.39 15.08 15.11
C VAL A 193 -3.13 14.24 14.84
N PRO A 194 -1.93 14.84 14.78
CA PRO A 194 -0.69 14.11 14.44
C PRO A 194 -0.31 13.00 15.42
N GLU A 195 -0.77 13.08 16.66
CA GLU A 195 -0.67 12.03 17.68
C GLU A 195 -1.47 10.76 17.33
N ALA A 196 -2.41 10.84 16.39
CA ALA A 196 -3.07 9.65 15.83
C ALA A 196 -2.17 8.91 14.83
N GLY A 197 -1.05 9.52 14.43
CA GLY A 197 -0.09 8.96 13.48
C GLY A 197 -0.57 8.95 12.03
N ILE A 198 -1.71 9.58 11.71
CA ILE A 198 -2.29 9.60 10.36
C ILE A 198 -1.83 10.80 9.53
N MET A 199 -1.60 11.94 10.17
CA MET A 199 -1.15 13.17 9.53
C MET A 199 0.17 13.66 10.13
N THR A 200 0.98 14.33 9.30
CA THR A 200 2.23 14.98 9.72
C THR A 200 1.96 16.36 10.27
N ARG A 201 2.75 16.78 11.28
CA ARG A 201 2.72 18.17 11.77
C ARG A 201 3.27 19.19 10.78
N ASN A 202 4.16 18.77 9.88
CA ASN A 202 4.95 19.66 9.05
C ASN A 202 4.73 19.39 7.55
N SER A 203 3.48 19.19 7.15
CA SER A 203 3.10 18.93 5.75
C SER A 203 3.61 19.99 4.78
N THR A 204 3.76 21.25 5.22
CA THR A 204 4.31 22.36 4.43
C THR A 204 5.69 22.08 3.84
N VAL A 205 6.52 21.26 4.51
CA VAL A 205 7.83 20.87 3.96
C VAL A 205 7.69 20.01 2.70
N GLY A 206 6.68 19.15 2.65
CA GLY A 206 6.38 18.37 1.45
C GLY A 206 5.84 19.26 0.33
N ASP A 207 5.03 20.27 0.68
CA ASP A 207 4.52 21.24 -0.29
C ASP A 207 5.67 22.06 -0.90
N ASP A 208 6.61 22.55 -0.09
CA ASP A 208 7.78 23.31 -0.54
C ASP A 208 8.68 22.46 -1.46
N GLU A 209 8.85 21.18 -1.16
CA GLU A 209 9.60 20.25 -2.01
C GLU A 209 8.95 20.09 -3.40
N VAL A 210 7.61 19.92 -3.43
CA VAL A 210 6.84 19.85 -4.68
C VAL A 210 6.97 21.15 -5.48
N HIS A 211 6.86 22.31 -4.82
CA HIS A 211 7.06 23.60 -5.45
C HIS A 211 8.47 23.73 -6.06
N GLY A 212 9.50 23.28 -5.35
CA GLY A 212 10.87 23.24 -5.86
C GLY A 212 11.04 22.38 -7.11
N PHE A 213 10.34 21.23 -7.19
CA PHE A 213 10.34 20.44 -8.42
C PHE A 213 9.70 21.20 -9.58
N LEU A 214 8.53 21.82 -9.37
CA LEU A 214 7.78 22.52 -10.41
C LEU A 214 8.54 23.74 -10.98
N GLU A 215 9.33 24.43 -10.17
CA GLU A 215 10.18 25.56 -10.61
C GLU A 215 11.41 25.09 -11.40
N SER A 216 11.81 23.83 -11.27
CA SER A 216 13.04 23.30 -11.87
C SER A 216 12.88 22.99 -13.35
N SER A 217 13.49 23.82 -14.20
CA SER A 217 13.58 23.55 -15.64
C SER A 217 14.35 22.25 -15.93
N THR A 218 15.24 21.80 -15.05
CA THR A 218 15.95 20.52 -15.23
C THR A 218 15.06 19.29 -15.05
N VAL A 219 13.90 19.46 -14.41
CA VAL A 219 12.92 18.39 -14.15
C VAL A 219 11.79 18.43 -15.17
N TRP A 220 11.26 19.63 -15.48
CA TRP A 220 10.05 19.78 -16.31
C TRP A 220 10.26 20.36 -17.70
N SER A 221 11.47 20.78 -18.09
CA SER A 221 11.68 21.24 -19.46
C SER A 221 11.60 20.09 -20.45
N ARG A 222 11.07 20.37 -21.65
CA ARG A 222 11.08 19.40 -22.75
C ARG A 222 12.53 19.12 -23.18
N PRO A 223 12.91 17.85 -23.39
CA PRO A 223 14.18 17.53 -24.03
C PRO A 223 14.30 18.25 -25.37
N SER A 224 15.46 18.80 -25.67
CA SER A 224 15.69 19.63 -26.86
C SER A 224 15.65 18.85 -28.19
N LYS A 225 15.54 17.52 -28.15
CA LYS A 225 15.33 16.66 -29.32
C LYS A 225 14.42 15.48 -28.97
N LEU A 226 13.31 15.38 -29.69
CA LEU A 226 12.56 14.15 -29.94
C LEU A 226 13.04 13.57 -31.27
#